data_AF-A0A645J063-F1
#
_entry.id   AF-A0A645J063-F1
#
_cell.length_a   1.000
_cell.length_b   1.000
_cell.length_c   1.000
_cell.angle_alpha   90.00
_cell.angle_beta   90.00
_cell.angle_gamma   90.00
#
_symmetry.space_group_name_H-M   'P 1'
#
loop_
_entity.id
_entity.type
_entity.pdbx_description
1 polymer ?
#
loop_
_entity_poly.entity_id
_entity_poly.type
_entity_poly.pdbx_seq_one_letter_code
_entity_poly.pdbx_strand_id
1 'polypeptide(L)' 'MLDETLVQVEHEFGERFLRVHRNCLVARSAVAGVVRAGEHEGEAHWAILLRDSDEQLPVSRRQWPVVKQALGV' A
#
# COMPACT_ATOMS: atom_id res chain seq x y z
N MET A 1 -8.77 16.00 13.30
CA MET A 1 -8.51 14.54 13.27
C MET A 1 -9.49 13.95 12.27
N LEU A 2 -9.14 12.84 11.60
CA LEU A 2 -10.15 12.10 10.84
C LEU A 2 -11.10 11.47 11.86
N ASP A 3 -12.40 11.69 11.70
CA ASP A 3 -13.43 11.10 12.58
C ASP A 3 -13.69 9.63 12.26
N GLU A 4 -13.17 9.16 11.13
CA GLU A 4 -13.39 7.82 10.59
C GLU A 4 -12.15 6.94 10.74
N THR A 5 -12.38 5.67 11.03
CA THR A 5 -11.34 4.65 11.04
C THR A 5 -10.85 4.36 9.63
N LEU A 6 -9.60 3.90 9.50
CA LEU A 6 -9.08 3.45 8.21
C LEU A 6 -9.98 2.38 7.58
N VAL A 7 -10.57 1.47 8.37
CA VAL A 7 -11.49 0.44 7.85
C VAL A 7 -12.71 1.06 7.19
N GLN A 8 -13.30 2.10 7.78
CA GLN A 8 -14.44 2.82 7.19
C GLN A 8 -14.06 3.49 5.87
N VAL A 9 -12.93 4.21 5.84
CA VAL A 9 -12.42 4.86 4.64
C VAL A 9 -12.14 3.85 3.52
N GLU A 10 -11.61 2.67 3.84
CA GLU A 10 -11.39 1.59 2.86
C GLU A 10 -12.70 1.02 2.33
N HIS A 11 -13.71 0.85 3.20
CA HIS A 11 -15.01 0.35 2.79
C HIS A 11 -15.73 1.34 1.86
N GLU A 12 -15.69 2.63 2.19
CA GLU A 12 -16.38 3.65 1.39
C GLU A 12 -15.64 3.97 0.07
N PHE A 13 -14.30 3.89 0.07
CA PHE A 13 -13.47 4.37 -1.03
C PHE A 13 -12.45 3.36 -1.54
N GLY A 14 -12.74 2.06 -1.46
CA GLY A 14 -11.82 0.98 -1.85
C GLY A 14 -11.37 0.99 -3.31
N GLU A 15 -12.13 1.63 -4.20
CA GLU A 15 -11.73 1.88 -5.59
C GLU A 15 -10.70 2.99 -5.73
N ARG A 16 -10.59 3.89 -4.75
CA ARG A 16 -9.68 5.04 -4.76
C ARG A 16 -8.47 4.84 -3.87
N PHE A 17 -8.62 4.09 -2.78
CA PHE A 17 -7.54 3.80 -1.83
C PHE A 17 -7.20 2.32 -1.82
N LEU A 18 -5.93 2.03 -1.58
CA LEU A 18 -5.39 0.68 -1.44
C LEU A 18 -4.73 0.53 -0.06
N ARG A 19 -5.08 -0.55 0.65
CA ARG A 19 -4.45 -0.89 1.92
C ARG A 19 -3.11 -1.56 1.70
N VAL A 20 -2.06 -0.92 2.20
CA VAL A 20 -0.67 -1.39 2.04
C VAL A 20 -0.07 -1.82 3.38
N HIS A 21 -0.57 -1.23 4.48
CA HIS A 21 -0.24 -1.63 5.84
C HIS A 21 -1.49 -1.46 6.72
N ARG A 22 -1.55 -2.11 7.89
CA ARG A 22 -2.72 -2.01 8.79
C ARG A 22 -3.12 -0.58 9.16
N ASN A 23 -2.13 0.31 9.14
CA ASN A 23 -2.27 1.71 9.52
C ASN A 23 -2.03 2.64 8.32
N CYS A 24 -2.12 2.14 7.09
CA CYS A 24 -1.81 2.94 5.90
C CYS A 24 -2.74 2.61 4.73
N LEU A 25 -3.38 3.66 4.21
CA LEU A 25 -4.02 3.69 2.91
C LEU A 25 -3.20 4.57 1.97
N VAL A 26 -2.98 4.10 0.75
CA VAL A 26 -2.41 4.91 -0.32
C VAL A 26 -3.50 5.19 -1.34
N ALA A 27 -3.54 6.42 -1.86
CA ALA A 27 -4.38 6.70 -3.02
C ALA A 27 -3.83 5.89 -4.21
N ARG A 28 -4.67 5.07 -4.84
CA ARG A 28 -4.30 4.28 -6.04
C ARG A 28 -3.79 5.19 -7.14
N SER A 29 -4.41 6.36 -7.28
CA SER A 29 -3.91 7.39 -8.17
C SER A 29 -2.47 7.69 -7.81
N ALA A 30 -2.06 8.01 -6.58
CA ALA A 30 -0.67 8.40 -6.27
C ALA A 30 0.42 7.34 -6.48
N VAL A 31 0.08 6.07 -6.72
CA VAL A 31 1.04 4.98 -6.91
C VAL A 31 1.82 5.15 -8.23
N ALA A 32 3.15 5.17 -8.15
CA ALA A 32 4.06 5.11 -9.29
C ALA A 32 4.47 3.67 -9.65
N GLY A 33 4.51 2.80 -8.65
CA GLY A 33 4.90 1.40 -8.83
C GLY A 33 5.21 0.71 -7.51
N VAL A 34 5.86 -0.43 -7.61
CA VAL A 34 6.33 -1.22 -6.47
C VAL A 34 7.80 -1.55 -6.63
N VAL A 35 8.53 -1.61 -5.53
CA VAL A 35 9.93 -2.01 -5.51
C VAL A 35 10.17 -3.04 -4.42
N ARG A 36 11.13 -3.94 -4.66
CA ARG A 36 11.63 -4.83 -3.61
C ARG A 36 12.51 -4.01 -2.66
N ALA A 37 12.06 -3.85 -1.42
CA ALA A 37 12.71 -3.01 -0.41
C ALA A 37 13.76 -3.79 0.43
N GLY A 38 13.90 -5.09 0.19
CA GLY A 38 14.88 -5.94 0.86
C GLY A 38 14.33 -7.33 1.15
N GLU A 39 15.05 -8.03 2.02
CA GLU A 39 14.66 -9.33 2.55
C GLU A 39 14.75 -9.29 4.07
N HIS A 40 13.75 -9.86 4.75
CA HIS A 40 13.75 -10.05 6.19
C HIS A 40 13.33 -11.47 6.50
N GLU A 41 14.13 -12.20 7.28
CA GLU A 41 13.88 -13.62 7.62
C GLU A 41 13.67 -14.52 6.39
N GLY A 42 14.34 -14.21 5.26
CA GLY A 42 14.22 -14.95 4.01
C GLY A 42 12.99 -14.60 3.16
N GLU A 43 12.17 -13.64 3.60
CA GLU A 43 11.00 -13.18 2.87
C GLU A 43 11.23 -11.82 2.20
N ALA A 44 10.83 -11.70 0.93
CA ALA A 44 10.91 -10.45 0.18
C ALA A 44 9.97 -9.40 0.78
N HIS A 45 10.52 -8.23 1.10
CA HIS A 45 9.76 -7.06 1.49
C HIS A 45 9.58 -6.14 0.28
N TRP A 46 8.40 -5.51 0.22
CA TRP A 46 7.99 -4.66 -0.89
C TRP A 46 7.62 -3.28 -0.37
N ALA A 47 7.83 -2.26 -1.18
CA ALA A 47 7.38 -0.91 -0.90
C ALA A 47 6.63 -0.33 -2.11
N ILE A 48 5.67 0.55 -1.83
CA ILE A 48 5.02 1.39 -2.83
C ILE A 48 5.91 2.60 -3.11
N LEU A 49 6.10 2.87 -4.40
CA LEU A 49 6.66 4.12 -4.90
C LEU A 49 5.52 5.11 -5.18
N LEU A 50 5.71 6.37 -4.80
CA LEU A 50 4.77 7.46 -5.06
C LEU A 50 5.27 8.30 -6.23
N ARG A 51 4.35 8.89 -7.02
CA ARG A 51 4.75 9.64 -8.24
C ARG A 51 5.51 10.93 -7.95
N ASP A 52 5.13 11.63 -6.89
CA ASP A 52 5.61 12.98 -6.58
C ASP A 52 6.23 13.05 -5.18
N SER A 53 6.75 11.93 -4.68
CA SER A 53 7.41 11.83 -3.37
C SER A 53 8.51 10.77 -3.40
N ASP A 54 9.65 11.10 -2.80
CA ASP A 54 10.76 10.17 -2.60
C ASP A 54 10.49 9.16 -1.46
N GLU A 55 9.37 9.31 -0.76
CA GLU A 55 8.97 8.39 0.29
C GLU A 55 8.55 7.03 -0.28
N GLN A 56 9.10 5.96 0.30
CA GLN A 56 8.72 4.59 0.00
C GLN A 56 7.86 4.04 1.14
N LEU A 57 6.63 3.63 0.83
CA LEU A 57 5.70 3.13 1.83
C LEU A 57 5.82 1.60 1.94
N PRO A 58 6.25 1.04 3.09
CA PRO A 58 6.42 -0.40 3.24
C PRO A 58 5.06 -1.12 3.14
N VAL A 59 5.03 -2.18 2.34
CA VAL A 59 3.88 -3.08 2.21
C VAL A 59 4.01 -4.19 3.24
N SER A 60 2.97 -4.39 4.04
CA SER A 60 2.92 -5.55 4.94
C SER A 60 2.91 -6.84 4.14
N ARG A 61 3.64 -7.85 4.60
CA ARG A 61 3.63 -9.21 4.01
C ARG A 61 2.23 -9.73 3.69
N ARG A 62 1.30 -9.59 4.64
CA ARG A 62 -0.11 -10.00 4.48
C ARG A 62 -0.91 -9.18 3.46
N GLN A 63 -0.51 -7.95 3.17
CA GLN A 63 -1.16 -7.08 2.19
C GLN A 63 -0.59 -7.27 0.79
N TRP A 64 0.62 -7.83 0.67
CA TRP A 64 1.29 -7.99 -0.62
C TRP A 64 0.46 -8.74 -1.68
N PRO A 65 -0.24 -9.86 -1.39
CA PRO A 65 -1.09 -10.51 -2.38
C PRO A 65 -2.18 -9.60 -2.95
N VAL A 66 -2.83 -8.81 -2.08
CA VAL A 66 -3.90 -7.86 -2.45
C VAL A 66 -3.33 -6.70 -3.26
N VAL A 67 -2.17 -6.17 -2.85
CA VAL A 67 -1.48 -5.09 -3.56
C VAL A 67 -1.07 -5.52 -4.96
N LYS A 68 -0.50 -6.72 -5.11
CA LYS A 68 -0.16 -7.28 -6.44
C LYS A 68 -1.36 -7.36 -7.36
N GLN A 69 -2.45 -7.96 -6.87
CA GLN A 69 -3.68 -8.06 -7.63
C GLN A 69 -4.23 -6.69 -8.03
N ALA A 70 -4.19 -5.73 -7.10
CA ALA A 70 -4.71 -4.39 -7.31
C ALA A 70 -3.91 -3.55 -8.31
N LEU A 71 -2.61 -3.83 -8.46
CA LEU A 71 -1.69 -3.09 -9.34
C LEU A 71 -1.31 -3.84 -10.62
N GLY A 72 -1.66 -5.13 -10.73
CA GLY A 72 -1.34 -5.96 -11.90
C GLY A 72 0.15 -6.27 -12.05
N VAL A 73 0.86 -6.44 -10.92
CA VAL A 73 2.31 -6.70 -10.84
C VAL A 73 2.65 -8.11 -10.37
#